data_AF-A0A348YCR4-F1
#
_entry.id   AF-A0A348YCR4-F1
#
_cell.length_a   1.000
_cell.length_b   1.000
_cell.length_c   1.000
_cell.angle_alpha   90.00
_cell.angle_beta   90.00
_cell.angle_gamma   90.00
#
_symmetry.space_group_name_H-M   'P 1'
#
loop_
_entity.id
_entity.type
_entity.pdbx_description
1 polymer ?
#
loop_
_entity_poly.entity_id
_entity_poly.type
_entity_poly.pdbx_seq_one_letter_code
_entity_poly.pdbx_strand_id
1 'polypeptide(L)'
;MSAMPNTPSISVSASFDAHRPLTLTDVDSPSTKHVIVGMSGGVDSSVSAVLLQQAGFMVEGLFMKNWEEDDGTEYCTAMDD
;
A
#
# COMPACT_ATOMS: atom_id res chain seq x y z
N MET A 1 -31.67 26.22 -20.00
CA MET A 1 -31.28 25.26 -18.97
C MET A 1 -31.29 23.88 -19.61
N SER A 2 -30.17 23.46 -20.19
CA SER A 2 -29.97 22.07 -20.62
C SER A 2 -28.64 21.65 -20.02
N ALA A 3 -28.67 20.62 -19.19
CA ALA A 3 -27.53 20.17 -18.40
C ALA A 3 -26.37 19.74 -19.32
N MET A 4 -25.16 20.21 -19.02
CA MET A 4 -23.96 19.60 -19.60
C MET A 4 -23.79 18.19 -19.01
N PRO A 5 -23.47 17.17 -19.82
CA PRO A 5 -23.02 15.90 -19.28
C PRO A 5 -21.67 16.10 -18.59
N ASN A 6 -21.62 15.85 -17.28
CA ASN A 6 -20.38 15.73 -16.52
C ASN A 6 -19.60 14.54 -17.05
N THR A 7 -18.73 14.81 -18.01
CA THR A 7 -17.68 13.88 -18.42
C THR A 7 -16.56 14.06 -17.40
N PRO A 8 -16.14 13.03 -16.64
CA PRO A 8 -14.87 13.13 -15.94
C PRO A 8 -13.81 13.16 -17.04
N SER A 9 -13.38 14.36 -17.41
CA SER A 9 -12.20 14.57 -18.23
C SER A 9 -11.01 14.14 -17.39
N ILE A 10 -10.67 12.85 -17.43
CA ILE A 10 -9.32 12.41 -17.11
C ILE A 10 -8.47 12.95 -18.26
N SER A 11 -8.03 14.20 -18.12
CA SER A 11 -6.93 14.73 -18.90
C SER A 11 -5.70 13.94 -18.49
N VAL A 12 -5.39 12.88 -19.25
CA VAL A 12 -4.08 12.23 -19.19
C VAL A 12 -3.08 13.22 -19.79
N SER A 13 -2.72 14.21 -18.98
CA SER A 13 -1.71 15.20 -19.28
C SER A 13 -0.77 15.32 -18.07
N ALA A 14 -0.28 14.17 -17.62
CA ALA A 14 1.05 14.10 -17.07
C ALA A 14 1.85 13.30 -18.10
N SER A 15 2.88 13.91 -18.69
CA SER A 15 3.85 13.17 -19.50
C SER A 15 4.29 11.94 -18.71
N PHE A 16 3.89 10.76 -19.15
CA PHE A 16 4.54 9.51 -18.77
C PHE A 16 5.94 9.55 -19.38
N ASP A 17 6.85 10.26 -18.72
CA ASP A 17 8.27 10.12 -18.99
C ASP A 17 8.65 8.73 -18.48
N ALA A 18 8.81 7.78 -19.40
CA ALA A 18 9.05 6.37 -19.10
C ALA A 18 10.31 6.13 -18.24
N HIS A 19 11.13 7.16 -18.03
CA HIS A 19 12.39 7.10 -17.30
C HIS A 19 12.32 7.70 -15.88
N ARG A 20 11.20 8.31 -15.47
CA ARG A 20 11.03 8.80 -14.09
C ARG A 20 10.35 7.74 -13.20
N PRO A 21 10.88 7.45 -11.99
CA PRO A 21 10.20 6.59 -11.03
C PRO A 21 8.83 7.16 -10.66
N LEU A 22 7.81 6.28 -10.60
CA LEU A 22 6.49 6.66 -10.07
C LEU A 22 6.61 6.98 -8.59
N THR A 23 6.03 8.11 -8.18
CA THR A 23 5.94 8.54 -6.78
C THR A 23 4.49 8.48 -6.30
N LEU A 24 4.26 8.48 -4.98
CA LEU A 24 2.90 8.44 -4.41
C LEU A 24 2.02 9.62 -4.88
N THR A 25 2.64 10.75 -5.24
CA THR A 25 1.98 11.94 -5.80
C THR A 25 1.38 11.71 -7.19
N ASP A 26 1.84 10.68 -7.91
CA ASP A 26 1.34 10.34 -9.26
C ASP A 26 0.06 9.51 -9.21
N VAL A 27 -0.36 9.06 -8.02
CA VAL A 27 -1.58 8.28 -7.84
C VAL A 27 -2.76 9.21 -7.60
N ASP A 28 -3.65 9.29 -8.59
CA ASP A 28 -4.88 10.06 -8.47
C ASP A 28 -5.82 9.48 -7.40
N SER A 29 -6.38 10.37 -6.57
CA SER A 29 -7.41 10.08 -5.57
C SER A 29 -7.04 8.93 -4.59
N PRO A 30 -5.95 9.07 -3.81
CA PRO A 30 -5.45 8.00 -2.93
C PRO A 30 -6.50 7.49 -1.94
N SER A 31 -7.41 8.35 -1.48
CA SER A 31 -8.48 8.01 -0.53
C SER A 31 -9.52 7.01 -1.04
N THR A 32 -9.55 6.75 -2.35
CA THR A 32 -10.44 5.74 -2.95
C THR A 32 -9.70 4.47 -3.36
N LYS A 33 -8.38 4.40 -3.10
CA LYS A 33 -7.52 3.28 -3.46
C LYS A 33 -7.29 2.41 -2.22
N HIS A 34 -7.70 1.15 -2.32
CA HIS A 34 -7.39 0.13 -1.33
C HIS A 34 -6.00 -0.45 -1.61
N VAL A 35 -5.15 -0.48 -0.59
CA VAL A 35 -3.80 -1.01 -0.66
C VAL A 35 -3.63 -2.07 0.42
N ILE A 36 -3.30 -3.29 0.00
CA ILE A 36 -2.94 -4.37 0.91
C ILE A 36 -1.43 -4.36 1.10
N VAL A 37 -0.98 -4.22 2.35
CA VAL A 37 0.44 -4.27 2.70
C VAL A 37 0.74 -5.63 3.32
N GLY A 38 1.72 -6.33 2.75
CA GLY A 38 2.29 -7.52 3.37
C GLY A 38 2.97 -7.16 4.68
N MET A 39 2.37 -7.54 5.80
CA MET A 39 2.89 -7.29 7.15
C MET A 39 3.74 -8.49 7.55
N SER A 40 5.06 -8.31 7.65
CA SER A 40 6.00 -9.38 8.04
C SER A 40 6.18 -9.53 9.55
N GLY A 41 5.72 -8.53 10.32
CA GLY A 41 6.10 -8.35 11.72
C GLY A 41 7.33 -7.44 11.92
N GLY A 42 8.06 -7.12 10.85
CA GLY A 42 9.21 -6.21 10.88
C GLY A 42 8.85 -4.72 10.81
N VAL A 43 9.86 -3.89 11.07
CA VAL A 43 9.75 -2.41 11.05
C VAL A 43 9.48 -1.88 9.65
N ASP A 44 10.11 -2.44 8.60
CA ASP A 44 9.99 -1.92 7.23
C ASP A 44 8.56 -1.96 6.70
N SER A 45 7.86 -3.10 6.89
CA SER A 45 6.45 -3.22 6.51
C SER A 45 5.55 -2.29 7.32
N SER A 46 5.89 -2.07 8.60
CA SER A 46 5.14 -1.18 9.48
C SER A 46 5.26 0.28 9.05
N VAL A 47 6.49 0.74 8.76
CA VAL A 47 6.75 2.09 8.25
C VAL A 47 6.09 2.27 6.88
N SER A 48 6.17 1.27 6.00
CA SER A 48 5.52 1.32 4.68
C SER A 48 4.01 1.51 4.79
N ALA A 49 3.33 0.77 5.68
CA ALA A 49 1.90 0.91 5.92
C ALA A 49 1.53 2.30 6.44
N VAL A 50 2.31 2.83 7.39
CA VAL A 50 2.09 4.18 7.96
C VAL A 50 2.28 5.25 6.89
N LEU A 51 3.30 5.16 6.05
CA LEU A 51 3.54 6.13 4.98
C LEU A 51 2.40 6.14 3.95
N LEU A 52 1.88 4.97 3.57
CA LEU A 52 0.73 4.86 2.68
C LEU A 52 -0.54 5.43 3.33
N GLN A 53 -0.76 5.16 4.61
CA GLN A 53 -1.90 5.73 5.34
C GLN A 53 -1.81 7.26 5.43
N GLN A 54 -0.62 7.81 5.73
CA GLN A 54 -0.36 9.25 5.77
C GLN A 54 -0.50 9.91 4.38
N ALA A 55 -0.18 9.19 3.31
CA ALA A 55 -0.43 9.61 1.93
C ALA A 55 -1.92 9.54 1.53
N GLY A 56 -2.80 9.09 2.43
CA GLY A 56 -4.24 9.13 2.27
C GLY A 56 -4.86 7.87 1.68
N PHE A 57 -4.11 6.76 1.58
CA PHE A 57 -4.64 5.49 1.08
C PHE A 57 -5.49 4.76 2.11
N MET A 58 -6.42 3.93 1.63
CA MET A 58 -7.11 2.95 2.46
C MET A 58 -6.23 1.71 2.60
N VAL A 59 -5.51 1.61 3.71
CA VAL A 59 -4.49 0.57 3.92
C VAL A 59 -5.02 -0.56 4.81
N GLU A 60 -4.85 -1.79 4.36
CA GLU A 60 -5.10 -3.00 5.15
C GLU A 60 -3.84 -3.87 5.21
N GLY A 61 -3.57 -4.46 6.36
CA GLY A 61 -2.42 -5.35 6.56
C GLY A 61 -2.79 -6.80 6.30
N LEU A 62 -1.93 -7.53 5.58
CA LEU A 62 -2.05 -8.96 5.37
C LEU A 62 -0.77 -9.65 5.84
N PHE A 63 -0.90 -10.56 6.80
CA PHE A 63 0.19 -11.44 7.24
C PHE A 63 0.10 -12.77 6.50
N MET A 64 1.21 -13.23 5.93
CA MET A 64 1.28 -14.54 5.26
C MET A 64 2.08 -15.50 6.13
N LYS A 65 1.50 -16.66 6.43
CA LYS A 65 2.22 -17.81 6.97
C LYS A 65 2.56 -18.75 5.82
N ASN A 66 3.82 -18.75 5.39
CA ASN A 66 4.25 -19.51 4.21
C ASN A 66 4.82 -20.90 4.55
N TRP A 67 5.16 -21.13 5.82
CA TRP A 67 5.74 -22.36 6.32
C TRP A 67 4.97 -22.82 7.56
N GLU A 68 4.70 -24.11 7.66
CA GLU A 68 4.29 -24.71 8.92
C GLU A 68 5.54 -24.95 9.76
N GLU A 69 5.58 -24.37 10.95
CA GLU A 69 6.59 -24.71 11.97
C GLU A 69 6.22 -26.10 12.51
N ASP A 70 6.83 -27.16 11.97
CA ASP A 70 6.77 -28.52 12.54
C ASP A 70 7.93 -28.72 13.53
N ASP A 71 8.08 -27.73 14.39
CA ASP A 71 9.13 -27.67 15.38
C ASP A 71 8.37 -27.59 16.70
N GLY A 72 8.08 -28.74 17.31
CA GLY A 72 7.22 -28.93 18.49
C GLY A 72 7.68 -28.23 19.79
N THR A 73 8.37 -27.12 19.67
CA THR A 73 8.67 -26.16 20.72
C THR A 73 8.15 -24.81 20.22
N GLU A 74 7.10 -24.31 20.86
CA GLU A 74 6.69 -22.91 20.80
C GLU A 74 7.89 -22.06 21.25
N TYR A 75 8.76 -21.72 20.30
CA TYR A 75 10.04 -21.08 20.56
C TYR A 75 9.82 -19.58 20.43
N CYS A 76 9.70 -18.90 21.57
CA CYS A 76 9.81 -17.45 21.62
C CYS A 76 11.23 -17.05 21.18
N THR A 77 11.42 -16.69 19.91
CA THR A 77 12.69 -16.14 19.39
C THR A 77 13.11 -14.84 20.08
N ALA A 78 12.19 -14.18 20.79
CA ALA A 78 12.45 -12.96 21.56
C ALA A 78 13.05 -13.20 22.96
N MET A 79 13.30 -14.46 23.37
CA MET A 79 13.88 -14.77 24.69
C MET A 79 15.41 -14.82 24.71
N ASP A 80 16.09 -14.86 23.56
CA ASP A 80 17.55 -15.01 23.46
C ASP A 80 18.31 -13.72 23.07
N ASP A 81 17.66 -12.56 23.14
CA ASP A 81 18.29 -11.24 22.92
C ASP A 81 18.11 -10.32 24.15
#